data_AF-A0A067E9D3-F1
#
_entry.id   AF-A0A067E9D3-F1
#
_cell.length_a   1.000
_cell.length_b   1.000
_cell.length_c   1.000
_cell.angle_alpha   90.00
_cell.angle_beta   90.00
_cell.angle_gamma   90.00
#
_symmetry.space_group_name_H-M   'P 1'
#
loop_
_entity.id
_entity.type
_entity.pdbx_description
1 polymer ?
#
loop_
_entity_poly.entity_id
_entity_poly.type
_entity_poly.pdbx_seq_one_letter_code
_entity_poly.pdbx_strand_id
1 'polypeptide(L)'
;WGQALFDHRKERKELVETLVISDKDFSVPRFTQKIYLLWGENDKILDMQTARNCKEQVGENATLVSIEKAGHLPNVERPFVYNRKLKRILASLVETVVNTAS
;
A
#
# COMPACT_ATOMS: atom_id res chain seq x y z
N TRP A 1 29.14 -2.15 18.95
CA TRP A 1 27.80 -1.90 18.39
C TRP A 1 27.34 -2.91 17.33
N GLY A 2 28.20 -3.80 16.80
CA GLY A 2 27.82 -4.75 15.74
C GLY A 2 27.47 -6.20 16.18
N GLN A 3 27.77 -6.63 17.41
CA GLN A 3 27.54 -8.02 17.83
C GLN A 3 26.14 -8.29 18.40
N ALA A 4 25.54 -7.34 19.13
CA ALA A 4 24.24 -7.53 19.79
C ALA A 4 23.02 -7.65 18.84
N LEU A 5 23.16 -7.32 17.55
CA LEU A 5 22.07 -7.43 16.57
C LEU A 5 21.94 -8.83 15.95
N PHE A 6 22.99 -9.65 16.02
CA PHE A 6 23.05 -10.97 15.37
C PHE A 6 22.88 -12.15 16.33
N ASP A 7 23.00 -11.92 17.63
CA ASP A 7 22.72 -12.95 18.61
C ASP A 7 21.21 -13.27 18.64
N HIS A 8 20.90 -14.54 18.86
CA HIS A 8 19.54 -15.08 18.98
C HIS A 8 18.66 -15.04 17.72
N ARG A 9 19.25 -15.14 16.51
CA ARG A 9 18.46 -15.22 15.26
C ARG A 9 17.45 -16.37 15.24
N LYS A 10 17.74 -17.48 15.92
CA LYS A 10 16.83 -18.63 16.00
C LYS A 10 15.61 -18.29 16.86
N GLU A 11 15.84 -17.77 18.06
CA GLU A 11 14.81 -17.41 19.04
C GLU A 11 13.94 -16.25 18.51
N ARG A 12 14.53 -15.29 17.80
CA ARG A 12 13.78 -14.21 17.13
C ARG A 12 12.90 -14.74 15.99
N LYS A 13 13.38 -15.74 15.24
CA LYS A 13 12.59 -16.41 14.20
C LYS A 13 11.42 -17.18 14.83
N GLU A 14 11.67 -17.95 15.89
CA GLU A 14 10.64 -18.72 16.60
C GLU A 14 9.56 -17.80 17.21
N LEU A 15 9.94 -16.64 17.75
CA LEU A 15 8.98 -15.63 18.21
C LEU A 15 8.11 -15.10 17.07
N VAL A 16 8.72 -14.75 15.92
CA VAL A 16 7.97 -14.28 14.76
C VAL A 16 7.03 -15.36 14.24
N GLU A 17 7.50 -16.60 14.11
CA GLU A 17 6.69 -17.75 13.66
C GLU A 17 5.50 -18.01 14.60
N THR A 18 5.69 -17.87 15.91
CA THR A 18 4.62 -18.02 16.90
C THR A 18 3.60 -16.87 16.83
N LEU A 19 4.04 -15.67 16.41
CA LEU A 19 3.15 -14.52 16.20
C LEU A 19 2.42 -14.55 14.85
N VAL A 20 2.77 -15.46 13.93
CA VAL A 20 2.05 -15.59 12.65
C VAL A 20 0.67 -16.18 12.92
N ILE A 21 -0.34 -15.31 12.94
CA ILE A 21 -1.74 -15.73 12.91
C ILE A 21 -2.08 -16.09 11.46
N SER A 22 -2.61 -17.31 11.27
CA SER A 22 -3.08 -17.78 9.97
C SER A 22 -4.17 -16.85 9.41
N ASP A 23 -3.96 -16.35 8.20
CA ASP A 23 -4.87 -15.48 7.46
C ASP A 23 -5.79 -16.24 6.50
N LYS A 24 -5.87 -17.58 6.62
CA LYS A 24 -6.69 -18.45 5.75
C LYS A 24 -8.17 -18.04 5.64
N ASP A 25 -8.73 -17.44 6.68
CA ASP A 25 -10.12 -16.97 6.71
C ASP A 25 -10.23 -15.45 6.53
N PHE A 26 -9.11 -14.76 6.28
CA PHE A 26 -9.10 -13.33 6.04
C PHE A 26 -9.64 -13.04 4.65
N SER A 27 -10.72 -12.26 4.60
CA SER A 27 -11.22 -11.68 3.36
C SER A 27 -11.22 -10.17 3.48
N VAL A 28 -10.79 -9.50 2.42
CA VAL A 28 -10.87 -8.03 2.36
C VAL A 28 -12.36 -7.67 2.32
N PRO A 29 -12.85 -6.83 3.25
CA PRO A 29 -14.25 -6.42 3.24
C PRO A 29 -14.55 -5.65 1.95
N ARG A 30 -15.76 -5.82 1.41
CA ARG A 30 -16.19 -5.08 0.22
C ARG A 30 -16.48 -3.64 0.58
N PHE A 31 -15.61 -2.74 0.13
CA PHE A 31 -15.79 -1.31 0.30
C PHE A 31 -16.67 -0.73 -0.82
N THR A 32 -17.59 0.16 -0.45
CA THR A 32 -18.41 0.92 -1.42
C THR A 32 -17.72 2.22 -1.84
N GLN A 33 -16.74 2.68 -1.06
CA GLN A 33 -15.96 3.87 -1.32
C GLN A 33 -14.92 3.63 -2.42
N LYS A 34 -14.61 4.67 -3.20
CA LYS A 34 -13.48 4.63 -4.14
C LYS A 34 -12.17 4.58 -3.36
N ILE A 35 -11.29 3.63 -3.70
CA ILE A 35 -9.99 3.43 -3.05
C ILE A 35 -8.88 3.70 -4.06
N TYR A 36 -7.87 4.46 -3.64
CA TYR A 36 -6.68 4.72 -4.46
C TYR A 36 -5.44 4.18 -3.76
N LEU A 37 -4.69 3.32 -4.44
CA LEU A 37 -3.44 2.75 -3.96
C LEU A 37 -2.28 3.51 -4.60
N LEU A 38 -1.58 4.37 -3.86
CA LEU A 38 -0.37 5.04 -4.36
C LEU A 38 0.86 4.18 -4.05
N TRP A 39 1.59 3.79 -5.09
CA TRP A 39 2.64 2.77 -4.97
C TRP A 39 3.92 3.18 -5.70
N GLY A 40 5.09 2.91 -5.12
CA GLY A 40 6.37 3.10 -5.81
C GLY A 40 6.75 1.88 -6.64
N GLU A 41 7.07 2.06 -7.92
CA GLU A 41 7.32 0.93 -8.83
C GLU A 41 8.56 0.10 -8.50
N ASN A 42 9.52 0.70 -7.78
CA ASN A 42 10.78 0.08 -7.39
C ASN A 42 10.75 -0.40 -5.93
N ASP A 43 9.57 -0.60 -5.34
CA ASP A 43 9.47 -1.12 -3.97
C ASP A 43 10.01 -2.56 -3.93
N LYS A 44 11.00 -2.78 -3.07
CA LYS A 44 11.68 -4.07 -2.90
C LYS A 44 11.10 -4.90 -1.76
N ILE A 45 10.21 -4.31 -0.95
CA ILE A 45 9.53 -4.95 0.16
C ILE A 45 8.17 -5.45 -0.32
N LEU A 46 7.41 -4.58 -1.01
CA LEU A 46 6.10 -4.89 -1.55
C LEU A 46 6.09 -4.56 -3.05
N ASP A 47 6.41 -5.55 -3.89
CA ASP A 47 6.61 -5.32 -5.32
C ASP A 47 5.30 -4.98 -6.06
N MET A 48 5.43 -4.69 -7.36
CA MET A 48 4.27 -4.36 -8.20
C MET A 48 3.31 -5.55 -8.40
N GLN A 49 3.74 -6.80 -8.20
CA GLN A 49 2.82 -7.94 -8.22
C GLN A 49 1.96 -7.94 -6.96
N THR A 50 2.54 -7.70 -5.79
CA THR A 50 1.81 -7.48 -4.54
C THR A 50 0.82 -6.32 -4.67
N ALA A 51 1.23 -5.21 -5.30
CA ALA A 51 0.34 -4.07 -5.55
C ALA A 51 -0.88 -4.43 -6.41
N ARG A 52 -0.68 -5.21 -7.48
CA ARG A 52 -1.76 -5.69 -8.37
C ARG A 52 -2.69 -6.66 -7.65
N ASN A 53 -2.12 -7.63 -6.93
CA ASN A 53 -2.91 -8.57 -6.13
C ASN A 53 -3.76 -7.84 -5.08
N CYS A 54 -3.20 -6.82 -4.43
CA CYS A 54 -3.93 -5.97 -3.48
C CYS A 54 -5.10 -5.26 -4.17
N LYS A 55 -4.87 -4.63 -5.32
CA LYS A 55 -5.93 -4.00 -6.12
C LYS A 55 -7.05 -5.00 -6.47
N GLU A 56 -6.69 -6.20 -6.91
CA GLU A 56 -7.65 -7.26 -7.24
C GLU A 56 -8.48 -7.70 -6.03
N GLN A 57 -7.86 -7.86 -4.86
CA GLN A 57 -8.55 -8.24 -3.63
C GLN A 57 -9.50 -7.15 -3.12
N VAL A 58 -9.11 -5.87 -3.24
CA VAL A 58 -9.98 -4.74 -2.87
C VAL A 58 -11.16 -4.60 -3.85
N GLY A 59 -10.96 -5.00 -5.11
CA GLY A 59 -12.00 -5.09 -6.13
C GLY A 59 -12.10 -3.86 -7.03
N GLU A 60 -13.22 -3.74 -7.74
CA GLU A 60 -13.42 -2.77 -8.82
C GLU A 60 -13.34 -1.30 -8.38
N ASN A 61 -13.62 -1.03 -7.10
CA ASN A 61 -13.52 0.31 -6.52
C ASN A 61 -12.08 0.77 -6.29
N ALA A 62 -11.09 -0.10 -6.48
CA ALA A 62 -9.68 0.21 -6.31
C ALA A 62 -8.99 0.65 -7.61
N THR A 63 -8.29 1.77 -7.53
CA THR A 63 -7.39 2.26 -8.59
C THR A 63 -5.95 2.26 -8.09
N LEU A 64 -5.08 1.52 -8.78
CA LEU A 64 -3.64 1.52 -8.52
C LEU A 64 -2.97 2.67 -9.29
N VAL A 65 -2.27 3.54 -8.56
CA VAL A 65 -1.54 4.69 -9.08
C VAL A 65 -0.05 4.50 -8.79
N SER A 66 0.69 4.05 -9.80
CA SER A 66 2.12 3.83 -9.69
C SER A 66 2.93 5.13 -9.77
N ILE A 67 4.09 5.14 -9.13
CA ILE A 67 5.05 6.25 -9.09
C ILE A 67 6.40 5.69 -9.52
N GLU A 68 6.76 5.97 -10.77
CA GLU A 68 8.06 5.65 -11.34
C GLU A 68 9.20 6.23 -10.47
N LYS A 69 10.28 5.45 -10.36
CA LYS A 69 11.51 5.84 -9.65
C LYS A 69 11.29 6.10 -8.15
N ALA A 70 10.23 5.56 -7.55
CA ALA A 70 10.02 5.46 -6.11
C ALA A 70 9.98 3.98 -5.69
N GLY A 71 10.44 3.69 -4.49
CA GLY A 71 10.27 2.43 -3.79
C GLY A 71 9.22 2.52 -2.67
N HIS A 72 9.58 2.08 -1.46
CA HIS A 72 8.63 1.83 -0.38
C HIS A 72 7.95 3.09 0.18
N LEU A 73 8.62 4.24 0.10
CA LEU A 73 8.13 5.50 0.67
C LEU A 73 8.00 6.57 -0.43
N PRO A 74 7.06 6.40 -1.38
CA PRO A 74 6.97 7.28 -2.55
C PRO A 74 6.67 8.74 -2.20
N ASN A 75 6.05 9.00 -1.05
CA ASN A 75 5.83 10.34 -0.51
C ASN A 75 7.11 11.04 -0.04
N VAL A 76 8.12 10.27 0.38
CA VAL A 76 9.43 10.79 0.83
C VAL A 76 10.42 10.85 -0.35
N GLU A 77 10.44 9.82 -1.18
CA GLU A 77 11.42 9.67 -2.28
C GLU A 77 11.07 10.54 -3.49
N ARG A 78 9.78 10.72 -3.79
CA ARG A 78 9.28 11.49 -4.95
C ARG A 78 8.17 12.48 -4.54
N PRO A 79 8.41 13.37 -3.55
CA PRO A 79 7.36 14.15 -2.89
C PRO A 79 6.54 15.01 -3.85
N PHE A 80 7.17 15.62 -4.86
CA PHE A 80 6.46 16.44 -5.85
C PHE A 80 5.53 15.62 -6.75
N VAL A 81 5.98 14.45 -7.20
CA VAL A 81 5.18 13.57 -8.07
C VAL A 81 4.04 12.95 -7.26
N TYR A 82 4.34 12.50 -6.05
CA TYR A 82 3.37 11.99 -5.10
C TYR A 82 2.28 13.03 -4.80
N ASN A 83 2.67 14.23 -4.37
CA ASN A 83 1.73 15.30 -4.02
C ASN A 83 0.90 15.74 -5.23
N ARG A 84 1.47 15.74 -6.44
CA ARG A 84 0.70 16.03 -7.67
C ARG A 84 -0.38 14.98 -7.92
N LYS A 85 -0.06 13.69 -7.78
CA LYS A 85 -1.02 12.59 -7.93
C LYS A 85 -2.09 12.64 -6.84
N LEU A 86 -1.69 12.85 -5.58
CA LEU A 86 -2.60 12.99 -4.45
C LEU A 86 -3.58 14.15 -4.66
N LYS A 87 -3.10 15.34 -5.02
CA LYS A 87 -3.96 16.51 -5.29
C LYS A 87 -4.98 16.24 -6.40
N ARG A 88 -4.59 15.52 -7.46
CA ARG A 88 -5.51 15.13 -8.55
C ARG A 88 -6.61 14.19 -8.06
N ILE A 89 -6.26 13.23 -7.21
CA ILE A 89 -7.23 12.31 -6.59
C ILE A 89 -8.20 13.09 -5.70
N LEU A 90 -7.69 13.99 -4.86
CA LEU A 90 -8.53 14.80 -3.98
C LEU A 90 -9.48 15.71 -4.77
N ALA A 91 -9.00 16.33 -5.85
CA ALA A 91 -9.83 17.17 -6.71
C ALA A 91 -10.99 16.38 -7.37
N SER A 92 -10.72 15.17 -7.88
CA SER A 92 -11.76 14.35 -8.53
C SER A 92 -12.83 13.86 -7.54
N LEU A 93 -12.49 13.72 -6.27
CA LEU A 93 -13.46 13.40 -5.21
C LEU A 93 -14.39 14.58 -4.93
N VAL A 94 -13.86 15.81 -4.88
CA VAL A 94 -14.66 17.02 -4.65
C VAL A 94 -15.66 17.24 -5.79
N GLU A 95 -15.24 17.08 -7.04
CA GLU A 95 -16.12 17.19 -8.22
C GLU A 95 -17.23 16.13 -8.21
N THR A 96 -16.92 14.91 -7.77
CA THR A 96 -17.91 13.83 -7.66
C THR A 96 -19.00 14.19 -6.64
N VAL A 97 -18.62 14.72 -5.47
CA VAL A 97 -19.57 15.08 -4.40
C VAL A 97 -20.50 16.21 -4.85
N VAL A 98 -19.96 17.24 -5.51
CA VAL A 98 -20.74 18.38 -6.00
C VAL A 98 -21.79 17.93 -7.03
N ASN A 99 -21.42 17.07 -7.98
CA ASN A 99 -22.35 16.59 -9.01
C ASN A 99 -23.39 15.59 -8.49
N THR A 100 -23.15 14.91 -7.36
CA THR A 100 -24.16 14.03 -6.75
C THR A 100 -25.16 14.75 -5.85
N ALA A 101 -24.86 15.99 -5.45
CA ALA A 101 -25.70 16.81 -4.59
C ALA A 101 -26.63 17.78 -5.37
N SER A 102 -26.53 17.79 -6.70
CA SER A 102 -27.33 18.57 -7.66
C SER A 102 -28.24 17.65 -8.46
#